data_AF-A0A839J3S0-F1
#
_entry.id   AF-A0A839J3S0-F1
#
_cell.length_a   1.000
_cell.length_b   1.000
_cell.length_c   1.000
_cell.angle_alpha   90.00
_cell.angle_beta   90.00
_cell.angle_gamma   90.00
#
_symmetry.space_group_name_H-M   'P 1'
#
loop_
_entity.id
_entity.type
_entity.pdbx_description
1 polymer ?
#
loop_
_entity_poly.entity_id
_entity_poly.type
_entity_poly.pdbx_seq_one_letter_code
_entity_poly.pdbx_strand_id
1 'polypeptide(L)'
;MRSKLNLAALGAGVLAVVMLLAVLFVRPMEAAAGVYTAAFFVGLVGVALAAADSLQERHQRLAFLPQTRLGWWSLGVAIAGVALFVVGAFVLTSNRPEGPGVPMFLVSVPALGGLIAAGIIAVVAWFRRQERSLLVLLTVLPSLFAIYFVIGEFVFPH
;
A
#
# COMPACT_ATOMS: atom_id res chain seq x y z
N MET A 1 27.38 -3.08 10.90
CA MET A 1 27.03 -1.64 10.90
C MET A 1 25.78 -1.48 10.04
N ARG A 2 24.72 -0.80 10.51
CA ARG A 2 23.55 -0.52 9.67
C ARG A 2 23.94 0.47 8.57
N SER A 3 23.48 0.26 7.34
CA SER A 3 23.73 1.20 6.25
C SER A 3 23.02 2.55 6.52
N LYS A 4 23.49 3.62 5.86
CA LYS A 4 22.83 4.94 5.92
C LYS A 4 21.38 4.87 5.38
N LEU A 5 21.13 4.04 4.37
CA LEU A 5 19.79 3.86 3.80
C LEU A 5 18.85 3.14 4.77
N ASN A 6 19.35 2.13 5.48
CA ASN A 6 18.58 1.41 6.50
C ASN A 6 18.15 2.35 7.64
N LEU A 7 19.07 3.19 8.12
CA LEU A 7 18.78 4.20 9.14
C LEU A 7 17.74 5.21 8.64
N ALA A 8 17.86 5.67 7.38
CA ALA A 8 16.88 6.58 6.78
C ALA A 8 15.51 5.92 6.60
N ALA A 9 15.45 4.66 6.17
CA ALA A 9 14.21 3.90 6.03
C ALA A 9 13.50 3.71 7.39
N LEU A 10 14.25 3.33 8.43
CA LEU A 10 13.74 3.24 9.80
C LEU A 10 13.26 4.59 10.32
N GLY A 11 14.04 5.65 10.10
CA GLY A 11 13.67 7.02 10.49
C GLY A 11 12.38 7.47 9.82
N ALA A 12 12.24 7.25 8.51
CA ALA A 12 11.02 7.53 7.77
C ALA A 12 9.84 6.70 8.27
N GLY A 13 10.03 5.40 8.55
CA GLY A 13 8.99 4.54 9.11
C GLY A 13 8.50 5.03 10.48
N VAL A 14 9.43 5.36 11.39
CA VAL A 14 9.10 5.90 12.71
C VAL A 14 8.40 7.25 12.57
N LEU A 15 8.90 8.14 11.71
CA LEU A 15 8.30 9.45 11.48
C LEU A 15 6.87 9.31 10.95
N ALA A 16 6.63 8.43 9.98
CA ALA A 16 5.29 8.16 9.46
C ALA A 16 4.33 7.70 10.57
N VAL A 17 4.77 6.77 11.44
CA VAL A 17 3.95 6.32 12.58
C VAL A 17 3.69 7.45 13.57
N VAL A 18 4.69 8.24 13.91
CA VAL A 18 4.53 9.40 14.80
C VAL A 18 3.55 10.41 14.22
N MET A 19 3.64 10.69 12.92
CA MET A 19 2.70 11.58 12.23
C MET A 19 1.27 11.01 12.25
N LEU A 20 1.09 9.71 11.99
CA LEU A 20 -0.22 9.05 12.08
C LEU A 20 -0.82 9.15 13.49
N LEU A 21 -0.01 9.00 14.54
CA LEU A 21 -0.46 9.17 15.92
C LEU A 21 -0.77 10.65 16.23
N ALA A 22 0.00 11.58 15.69
CA ALA A 22 -0.21 13.02 15.87
C ALA A 22 -1.56 13.49 15.33
N VAL A 23 -2.10 12.83 14.29
CA VAL A 23 -3.43 13.12 13.72
C VAL A 23 -4.53 13.15 14.78
N LEU A 24 -4.41 12.34 15.85
CA LEU A 24 -5.39 12.30 16.94
C LEU A 24 -5.42 13.57 17.81
N PHE A 25 -4.38 14.40 17.73
CA PHE A 25 -4.19 15.59 18.57
C PHE A 25 -4.19 16.89 17.78
N VAL A 26 -3.95 16.85 16.46
CA VAL A 26 -3.90 18.05 15.61
C VAL A 26 -5.31 18.61 15.39
N ARG A 27 -5.45 19.93 15.64
CA ARG A 27 -6.64 20.72 15.32
C ARG A 27 -6.18 21.97 14.54
N PRO A 28 -6.92 22.44 13.51
CA PRO A 28 -8.22 21.97 13.01
C PRO A 28 -8.13 20.69 12.16
N MET A 29 -9.29 20.11 11.79
CA MET A 29 -9.38 18.82 11.07
C MET A 29 -8.66 18.83 9.72
N GLU A 30 -8.68 19.96 9.01
CA GLU A 30 -7.96 20.15 7.74
C GLU A 30 -6.44 19.95 7.91
N ALA A 31 -5.87 20.48 8.99
CA ALA A 31 -4.45 20.29 9.31
C ALA A 31 -4.15 18.82 9.65
N ALA A 32 -5.07 18.15 10.35
CA ALA A 32 -4.95 16.73 10.66
C ALA A 32 -4.98 15.85 9.38
N ALA A 33 -5.83 16.17 8.40
CA ALA A 33 -5.85 15.51 7.10
C ALA A 33 -4.56 15.74 6.29
N GLY A 34 -3.99 16.94 6.39
CA GLY A 34 -2.67 17.25 5.81
C GLY A 34 -1.55 16.41 6.42
N VAL A 35 -1.51 16.29 7.76
CA VAL A 35 -0.54 15.44 8.48
C VAL A 35 -0.72 13.97 8.10
N TYR A 36 -1.97 13.51 8.02
CA TYR A 36 -2.32 12.15 7.60
C TYR A 36 -1.80 11.82 6.19
N THR A 37 -2.05 12.72 5.24
CA THR A 37 -1.57 12.59 3.86
C THR A 37 -0.04 12.62 3.79
N ALA A 38 0.61 13.51 4.54
CA ALA A 38 2.06 13.57 4.59
C ALA A 38 2.67 12.29 5.19
N ALA A 39 2.03 11.71 6.22
CA ALA A 39 2.48 10.45 6.81
C ALA A 39 2.49 9.30 5.80
N PHE A 40 1.51 9.24 4.90
CA PHE A 40 1.48 8.27 3.80
C PHE A 40 2.70 8.40 2.87
N PHE A 41 3.02 9.61 2.41
CA PHE A 41 4.18 9.82 1.54
C PHE A 41 5.50 9.53 2.25
N VAL A 42 5.63 9.91 3.52
CA VAL A 42 6.81 9.57 4.34
C VAL A 42 6.96 8.05 4.48
N GLY A 43 5.86 7.33 4.73
CA GLY A 43 5.85 5.87 4.80
C GLY A 43 6.24 5.22 3.47
N LEU A 44 5.72 5.74 2.34
CA LEU A 44 6.08 5.29 1.00
C LEU A 44 7.58 5.46 0.72
N VAL A 45 8.15 6.61 1.08
CA VAL A 45 9.60 6.87 1.00
C VAL A 45 10.37 5.88 1.87
N GLY A 46 9.91 5.63 3.10
CA GLY A 46 10.54 4.65 4.00
C GLY A 46 10.59 3.24 3.39
N VAL A 47 9.51 2.79 2.76
CA VAL A 47 9.46 1.49 2.06
C VAL A 47 10.41 1.48 0.85
N ALA A 48 10.42 2.53 0.04
CA ALA A 48 11.31 2.63 -1.11
C ALA A 48 12.79 2.61 -0.69
N LEU A 49 13.13 3.32 0.39
CA LEU A 49 14.47 3.30 0.98
C LEU A 49 14.85 1.92 1.52
N ALA A 50 13.94 1.22 2.21
CA ALA A 50 14.17 -0.13 2.69
C ALA A 50 14.40 -1.12 1.54
N ALA A 51 13.64 -0.97 0.45
CA ALA A 51 13.83 -1.78 -0.76
C ALA A 51 15.19 -1.48 -1.43
N ALA A 52 15.53 -0.20 -1.59
CA ALA A 52 16.81 0.23 -2.18
C ALA A 52 18.01 -0.24 -1.35
N ASP A 53 17.94 -0.12 -0.03
CA ASP A 53 18.95 -0.63 0.90
C ASP A 53 19.18 -2.13 0.69
N SER A 54 18.10 -2.91 0.64
CA SER A 54 18.17 -4.36 0.48
C SER A 54 18.73 -4.82 -0.88
N LEU A 55 18.67 -3.97 -1.92
CA LEU A 55 19.31 -4.20 -3.21
C LEU A 55 20.80 -3.86 -3.14
N GLN A 56 21.14 -2.74 -2.50
CA GLN A 56 22.51 -2.28 -2.34
C GLN A 56 23.34 -3.24 -1.48
N GLU A 57 22.84 -3.66 -0.31
CA GLU A 57 23.54 -4.59 0.58
C GLU A 57 23.86 -5.93 -0.09
N ARG A 58 23.06 -6.34 -1.09
CA ARG A 58 23.22 -7.62 -1.79
C ARG A 58 23.89 -7.49 -3.15
N HIS A 59 24.24 -6.28 -3.59
CA HIS A 59 24.75 -6.00 -4.94
C HIS A 59 23.87 -6.58 -6.07
N GLN A 60 22.55 -6.64 -5.85
CA GLN A 60 21.60 -7.23 -6.79
C GLN A 60 20.94 -6.16 -7.66
N ARG A 61 20.61 -6.54 -8.90
CA ARG A 61 19.84 -5.70 -9.82
C ARG A 61 18.36 -6.03 -9.73
N LEU A 62 17.51 -5.04 -10.00
CA LEU A 62 16.08 -5.24 -10.14
C LEU A 62 15.78 -6.10 -11.37
N ALA A 63 15.08 -7.20 -11.16
CA ALA A 63 14.41 -7.91 -12.23
C ALA A 63 13.10 -7.20 -12.58
N PHE A 64 12.64 -7.32 -13.81
CA PHE A 64 11.32 -6.77 -14.16
C PHE A 64 10.21 -7.71 -13.67
N LEU A 65 10.28 -9.00 -14.03
CA LEU A 65 9.26 -10.02 -13.72
C LEU A 65 9.49 -10.73 -12.37
N PRO A 66 8.44 -11.21 -11.70
CA PRO A 66 8.56 -12.01 -10.49
C PRO A 66 9.34 -13.30 -10.72
N GLN A 67 10.22 -13.65 -9.79
CA GLN A 67 11.07 -14.85 -9.86
C GLN A 67 10.61 -15.95 -8.89
N THR A 68 9.81 -15.58 -7.88
CA THR A 68 9.33 -16.48 -6.84
C THR A 68 7.84 -16.73 -6.96
N ARG A 69 7.38 -17.89 -6.47
CA ARG A 69 5.95 -18.22 -6.40
C ARG A 69 5.15 -17.18 -5.59
N LEU A 70 5.72 -16.66 -4.50
CA LEU A 70 5.08 -15.59 -3.73
C LEU A 70 5.00 -14.29 -4.51
N GLY A 71 6.02 -13.95 -5.29
CA GLY A 71 5.98 -12.77 -6.17
C GLY A 71 4.85 -12.84 -7.19
N TRP A 72 4.63 -14.01 -7.80
CA TRP A 72 3.49 -14.24 -8.71
C TRP A 72 2.14 -14.15 -8.00
N TRP A 73 2.01 -14.70 -6.78
CA TRP A 73 0.80 -14.53 -5.98
C TRP A 73 0.53 -13.08 -5.61
N SER A 74 1.56 -12.35 -5.18
CA SER A 74 1.48 -10.92 -4.89
C SER A 74 0.94 -10.14 -6.09
N LEU A 75 1.52 -10.38 -7.27
CA LEU A 75 1.13 -9.73 -8.50
C LEU A 75 -0.30 -10.09 -8.91
N GLY A 76 -0.66 -11.38 -8.89
CA GLY A 76 -1.99 -11.83 -9.26
C GLY A 76 -3.08 -11.29 -8.33
N VAL A 77 -2.85 -11.31 -7.02
CA VAL A 77 -3.81 -10.78 -6.03
C VAL A 77 -3.92 -9.26 -6.16
N ALA A 78 -2.82 -8.54 -6.40
CA ALA A 78 -2.87 -7.09 -6.64
C ALA A 78 -3.70 -6.76 -7.89
N ILE A 79 -3.45 -7.46 -9.01
CA ILE A 79 -4.18 -7.26 -10.27
C ILE A 79 -5.67 -7.54 -10.05
N ALA A 80 -6.02 -8.65 -9.39
CA ALA A 80 -7.41 -8.99 -9.09
C ALA A 80 -8.07 -7.94 -8.19
N GLY A 81 -7.37 -7.46 -7.15
CA GLY A 81 -7.86 -6.41 -6.26
C GLY A 81 -8.10 -5.08 -6.98
N VAL A 82 -7.15 -4.64 -7.81
CA VAL A 82 -7.31 -3.41 -8.63
C VAL A 82 -8.45 -3.58 -9.63
N ALA A 83 -8.51 -4.70 -10.35
CA ALA A 83 -9.57 -4.97 -11.31
C ALA A 83 -10.94 -4.96 -10.63
N LEU A 84 -11.08 -5.63 -9.48
CA LEU A 84 -12.31 -5.65 -8.71
C LEU A 84 -12.71 -4.25 -8.24
N PHE A 85 -11.75 -3.43 -7.77
CA PHE A 85 -12.02 -2.06 -7.34
C PHE A 85 -12.49 -1.18 -8.52
N VAL A 86 -11.78 -1.21 -9.65
CA VAL A 86 -12.07 -0.37 -10.82
C VAL A 86 -13.36 -0.80 -11.51
N VAL A 87 -13.52 -2.09 -11.79
CA VAL A 87 -14.74 -2.63 -12.41
C VAL A 87 -15.93 -2.43 -11.47
N GLY A 88 -15.74 -2.68 -10.18
CA GLY A 88 -16.72 -2.40 -9.14
C GLY A 88 -17.22 -0.96 -9.17
N ALA A 89 -16.29 -0.01 -9.09
CA ALA A 89 -16.61 1.40 -9.17
C ALA A 89 -17.36 1.73 -10.47
N PHE A 90 -16.85 1.30 -11.62
CA PHE A 90 -17.44 1.59 -12.93
C PHE A 90 -18.85 1.00 -13.10
N VAL A 91 -19.05 -0.27 -12.75
CA VAL A 91 -20.35 -0.95 -12.86
C VAL A 91 -21.38 -0.30 -11.94
N LEU A 92 -20.98 0.09 -10.73
CA LEU A 92 -21.87 0.71 -9.75
C LEU A 92 -22.20 2.18 -10.07
N THR A 93 -21.31 2.90 -10.75
CA THR A 93 -21.56 4.31 -11.14
C THR A 93 -22.25 4.45 -12.49
N SER A 94 -22.04 3.53 -13.43
CA SER A 94 -22.54 3.64 -14.81
C SER A 94 -23.91 2.99 -15.05
N ASN A 95 -24.34 2.04 -14.20
CA ASN A 95 -25.60 1.30 -14.39
C ASN A 95 -26.70 1.72 -13.40
N ARG A 96 -27.20 2.95 -13.50
CA ARG A 96 -28.49 3.31 -12.88
C ARG A 96 -29.57 3.51 -13.94
N PRO A 97 -30.40 2.47 -14.12
CA PRO A 97 -31.84 2.66 -14.16
C PRO A 97 -32.53 1.68 -13.18
N GLU A 98 -33.00 2.22 -12.05
CA GLU A 98 -34.16 1.72 -11.28
C GLU A 98 -34.18 0.29 -10.67
N GLY A 99 -33.03 -0.33 -10.38
CA GLY A 99 -32.96 -1.60 -9.61
C GLY A 99 -32.34 -1.47 -8.21
N PRO A 100 -32.51 -2.44 -7.28
CA PRO A 100 -31.80 -2.45 -6.00
C PRO A 100 -30.30 -2.57 -6.28
N GLY A 101 -29.58 -1.46 -6.13
CA GLY A 101 -28.15 -1.40 -6.42
C GLY A 101 -27.35 -2.36 -5.53
N VAL A 102 -26.34 -3.01 -6.10
CA VAL A 102 -25.38 -3.81 -5.32
C VAL A 102 -24.67 -2.87 -4.34
N PRO A 103 -24.68 -3.15 -3.03
CA PRO A 103 -24.00 -2.29 -2.07
C PRO A 103 -22.49 -2.20 -2.35
N MET A 104 -21.95 -0.97 -2.37
CA MET A 104 -20.54 -0.71 -2.70
C MET A 104 -19.55 -1.42 -1.77
N PHE A 105 -19.93 -1.67 -0.51
CA PHE A 105 -19.09 -2.40 0.44
C PHE A 105 -18.81 -3.85 0.01
N LEU A 106 -19.73 -4.49 -0.73
CA LEU A 106 -19.54 -5.86 -1.23
C LEU A 106 -18.41 -5.97 -2.26
N VAL A 107 -18.03 -4.86 -2.88
CA VAL A 107 -16.96 -4.83 -3.88
C VAL A 107 -15.70 -4.16 -3.31
N SER A 108 -15.85 -3.03 -2.62
CA SER A 108 -14.73 -2.28 -2.05
C SER A 108 -14.02 -3.04 -0.93
N VAL A 109 -14.73 -3.73 -0.03
CA VAL A 109 -14.09 -4.46 1.08
C VAL A 109 -13.23 -5.62 0.58
N PRO A 110 -13.71 -6.54 -0.28
CA PRO A 110 -12.86 -7.59 -0.83
C PRO A 110 -11.71 -7.04 -1.69
N ALA A 111 -11.94 -5.96 -2.44
CA ALA A 111 -10.90 -5.35 -3.26
C ALA A 111 -9.76 -4.77 -2.40
N LEU A 112 -10.08 -3.92 -1.42
CA LEU A 112 -9.11 -3.33 -0.50
C LEU A 112 -8.42 -4.41 0.35
N GLY A 113 -9.17 -5.39 0.85
CA GLY A 113 -8.61 -6.55 1.57
C GLY A 113 -7.63 -7.35 0.71
N GLY A 114 -7.96 -7.56 -0.57
CA GLY A 114 -7.06 -8.19 -1.54
C GLY A 114 -5.78 -7.38 -1.77
N LEU A 115 -5.87 -6.06 -1.92
CA LEU A 115 -4.69 -5.19 -2.06
C LEU A 115 -3.79 -5.20 -0.83
N ILE A 116 -4.37 -5.21 0.37
CA ILE A 116 -3.63 -5.36 1.62
C ILE A 116 -2.91 -6.71 1.65
N ALA A 117 -3.62 -7.80 1.35
CA ALA A 117 -3.03 -9.14 1.29
C ALA A 117 -1.90 -9.22 0.26
N ALA A 118 -2.06 -8.63 -0.92
CA ALA A 118 -1.03 -8.55 -1.95
C ALA A 118 0.24 -7.87 -1.42
N GLY A 119 0.14 -6.71 -0.78
CA GLY A 119 1.30 -6.02 -0.21
C GLY A 119 1.99 -6.82 0.89
N ILE A 120 1.24 -7.52 1.75
CA ILE A 120 1.83 -8.43 2.75
C ILE A 120 2.63 -9.53 2.06
N ILE A 121 2.05 -10.18 1.03
CA ILE A 121 2.74 -11.21 0.24
C ILE A 121 4.00 -10.61 -0.43
N ALA A 122 3.92 -9.38 -0.96
CA ALA A 122 5.04 -8.67 -1.57
C ALA A 122 6.20 -8.48 -0.59
N VAL A 123 5.91 -7.96 0.60
CA VAL A 123 6.89 -7.72 1.66
C VAL A 123 7.52 -9.03 2.10
N VAL A 124 6.72 -10.09 2.27
CA VAL A 124 7.24 -11.43 2.61
C VAL A 124 8.10 -12.00 1.48
N ALA A 125 7.66 -11.90 0.22
CA ALA A 125 8.45 -12.34 -0.93
C ALA A 125 9.80 -11.61 -0.98
N TRP A 126 9.78 -10.29 -0.79
CA TRP A 126 10.96 -9.44 -0.83
C TRP A 126 11.94 -9.81 0.30
N PHE A 127 11.53 -9.75 1.56
CA PHE A 127 12.47 -9.91 2.68
C PHE A 127 12.77 -11.38 3.03
N ARG A 128 11.84 -12.32 2.79
CA ARG A 128 12.00 -13.73 3.20
C ARG A 128 12.32 -14.69 2.06
N ARG A 129 11.97 -14.36 0.80
CA ARG A 129 12.20 -15.24 -0.37
C ARG A 129 13.18 -14.67 -1.39
N GLN A 130 13.90 -13.61 -1.03
CA GLN A 130 14.90 -12.97 -1.90
C GLN A 130 14.32 -12.50 -3.24
N GLU A 131 13.02 -12.19 -3.30
CA GLU A 131 12.38 -11.62 -4.49
C GLU A 131 12.89 -10.20 -4.74
N ARG A 132 13.27 -9.87 -5.97
CA ARG A 132 13.84 -8.56 -6.36
C ARG A 132 13.24 -8.03 -7.65
N SER A 133 11.96 -8.31 -7.86
CA SER A 133 11.23 -7.83 -9.03
C SER A 133 10.57 -6.48 -8.79
N LEU A 134 10.68 -5.61 -9.79
CA LEU A 134 10.01 -4.31 -9.80
C LEU A 134 8.49 -4.48 -9.70
N LEU A 135 7.90 -5.46 -10.40
CA LEU A 135 6.46 -5.71 -10.33
C LEU A 135 5.98 -6.09 -8.92
N VAL A 136 6.75 -6.89 -8.18
CA VAL A 136 6.40 -7.22 -6.79
C VAL A 136 6.53 -6.00 -5.90
N LEU A 137 7.60 -5.20 -6.06
CA LEU A 137 7.74 -3.94 -5.32
C LEU A 137 6.59 -2.97 -5.61
N LEU A 138 6.15 -2.86 -6.87
CA LEU A 138 5.03 -2.02 -7.28
C LEU A 138 3.72 -2.45 -6.65
N THR A 139 3.52 -3.73 -6.31
CA THR A 139 2.30 -4.19 -5.62
C THR A 139 2.17 -3.64 -4.19
N VAL A 140 3.26 -3.13 -3.60
CA VAL A 140 3.21 -2.46 -2.29
C VAL A 140 2.50 -1.10 -2.39
N LEU A 141 2.56 -0.42 -3.54
CA LEU A 141 1.92 0.89 -3.72
C LEU A 141 0.39 0.86 -3.57
N PRO A 142 -0.37 0.02 -4.32
CA PRO A 142 -1.82 -0.06 -4.13
C PRO A 142 -2.19 -0.65 -2.76
N SER A 143 -1.31 -1.45 -2.14
CA SER A 143 -1.50 -1.93 -0.77
C SER A 143 -1.43 -0.80 0.26
N LEU A 144 -0.37 0.04 0.19
CA LEU A 144 -0.23 1.21 1.05
C LEU A 144 -1.39 2.19 0.83
N PHE A 145 -1.81 2.39 -0.41
CA PHE A 145 -3.00 3.18 -0.72
C PHE A 145 -4.26 2.58 -0.09
N ALA A 146 -4.47 1.27 -0.15
CA ALA A 146 -5.61 0.62 0.47
C ALA A 146 -5.60 0.78 2.01
N ILE A 147 -4.45 0.64 2.65
CA ILE A 147 -4.29 0.89 4.09
C ILE A 147 -4.62 2.35 4.43
N TYR A 148 -4.07 3.28 3.66
CA TYR A 148 -4.34 4.71 3.79
C TYR A 148 -5.82 5.05 3.59
N PHE A 149 -6.47 4.44 2.61
CA PHE A 149 -7.89 4.68 2.37
C PHE A 149 -8.75 4.17 3.53
N VAL A 150 -8.49 2.93 3.97
CA VAL A 150 -9.24 2.29 5.06
C VAL A 150 -9.06 3.05 6.38
N ILE A 151 -7.83 3.41 6.76
CA ILE A 151 -7.60 4.18 7.99
C ILE A 151 -8.24 5.57 7.88
N GLY A 152 -8.15 6.21 6.71
CA GLY A 152 -8.70 7.55 6.48
C GLY A 152 -10.21 7.59 6.72
N GLU A 153 -10.93 6.57 6.25
CA GLU A 153 -12.38 6.44 6.44
C GLU A 153 -12.79 6.41 7.92
N PHE A 154 -11.98 5.79 8.79
CA PHE A 154 -12.27 5.74 10.23
C PHE A 154 -11.83 7.00 10.98
N VAL A 155 -10.78 7.68 10.52
CA VAL A 155 -10.22 8.86 11.20
C VAL A 155 -10.96 10.14 10.80
N PHE A 156 -11.39 10.23 9.56
CA PHE A 156 -12.11 11.38 8.99
C PHE A 156 -13.44 10.91 8.41
N PRO A 157 -14.42 10.54 9.26
CA PRO A 157 -15.75 10.22 8.78
C PRO A 157 -16.36 11.48 8.15
N HIS A 158 -16.80 11.34 6.91
CA HIS A 158 -17.41 12.41 6.11
C HIS A 158 -18.90 12.55 6.43
#